data_AF-B2B9N4-F1
#
_entry.id   AF-B2B9N4-F1
#
_cell.length_a   1.000
_cell.length_b   1.000
_cell.length_c   1.000
_cell.angle_alpha   90.00
_cell.angle_beta   90.00
_cell.angle_gamma   90.00
#
_symmetry.space_group_name_H-M   'P 1'
#
loop_
_entity.id
_entity.type
_entity.pdbx_description
1 polymer ?
#
loop_
_entity_poly.entity_id
_entity_poly.type
_entity_poly.pdbx_seq_one_letter_code
_entity_poly.pdbx_strand_id
1 'polypeptide(L)'
;LTGDSRIPQSQDRQQSPTNDNNHEVYKVTKDGVYKQEVTGVVEEVEEEELKEVTTEDLYKSNVDIFDLNDYQGSQEGAKNGDILLFLMPLRNAEHVLPMAFYNLMNLTYDHRLIDIAFLVSDCSPDDTTLETVFEYSVALQNGTLVDKLKHEEELKNSGNVRGTSDLYQSYMEPSYIESVKKAYSNPESHHPNYRTPFRSVTIFKKDFGQVIGQGFSDRHAV
;
A
#
# COMPACT_ATOMS: atom_id res chain seq x y z
N LEU A 1 -19.07 -26.93 -53.89
CA LEU A 1 -17.99 -26.97 -52.88
C LEU A 1 -16.89 -26.02 -53.32
N THR A 2 -16.93 -24.77 -52.85
CA THR A 2 -15.77 -23.86 -52.73
C THR A 2 -16.28 -22.65 -51.95
N GLY A 3 -15.81 -22.53 -50.71
CA GLY A 3 -16.28 -21.55 -49.72
C GLY A 3 -15.65 -20.17 -49.92
N ASP A 4 -16.48 -19.15 -49.79
CA ASP A 4 -16.10 -17.74 -49.81
C ASP A 4 -15.71 -17.32 -48.39
N SER A 5 -14.43 -17.02 -48.20
CA SER A 5 -13.82 -16.76 -46.89
C SER A 5 -13.85 -15.26 -46.60
N ARG A 6 -14.85 -14.80 -45.86
CA ARG A 6 -14.90 -13.41 -45.36
C ARG A 6 -13.91 -13.25 -44.21
N ILE A 7 -12.89 -12.43 -44.44
CA ILE A 7 -11.95 -11.94 -43.41
C ILE A 7 -12.68 -10.85 -42.62
N PRO A 8 -12.83 -10.95 -41.29
CA PRO A 8 -13.35 -9.83 -40.49
C PRO A 8 -12.26 -8.78 -40.30
N GLN A 9 -12.54 -7.54 -40.70
CA GLN A 9 -11.72 -6.38 -40.36
C GLN A 9 -11.72 -6.18 -38.84
N SER A 10 -10.56 -6.35 -38.21
CA SER A 10 -10.30 -5.92 -36.84
C SER A 10 -10.35 -4.40 -36.78
N GLN A 11 -11.41 -3.86 -36.20
CA GLN A 11 -11.47 -2.45 -35.81
C GLN A 11 -10.48 -2.25 -34.65
N ASP A 12 -9.32 -1.68 -34.95
CA ASP A 12 -8.42 -1.10 -33.96
C ASP A 12 -9.15 0.02 -33.23
N ARG A 13 -9.68 -0.30 -32.04
CA ARG A 13 -10.06 0.71 -31.06
C ARG A 13 -8.78 1.33 -30.53
N GLN A 14 -8.28 2.36 -31.20
CA GLN A 14 -7.43 3.37 -30.58
C GLN A 14 -8.25 4.04 -29.46
N GLN A 15 -8.23 3.44 -28.27
CA GLN A 15 -8.61 4.13 -27.05
C GLN A 15 -7.45 5.04 -26.68
N SER A 16 -7.61 6.33 -26.97
CA SER A 16 -6.81 7.39 -26.35
C SER A 16 -6.78 7.16 -24.83
N PRO A 17 -5.64 7.31 -24.14
CA PRO A 17 -5.62 7.19 -22.69
C PRO A 17 -6.49 8.31 -22.13
N THR A 18 -7.68 7.97 -21.66
CA THR A 18 -8.51 8.88 -20.87
C THR A 18 -7.70 9.24 -19.65
N ASN A 19 -7.40 10.53 -19.50
CA ASN A 19 -6.67 11.06 -18.36
C ASN A 19 -7.61 11.00 -17.14
N ASP A 20 -7.75 9.81 -16.57
CA ASP A 20 -8.55 9.52 -15.39
C ASP A 20 -7.79 10.02 -14.15
N ASN A 21 -7.78 11.34 -13.96
CA ASN A 21 -7.34 11.99 -12.72
C ASN A 21 -8.33 11.74 -11.57
N ASN A 22 -8.79 10.49 -11.41
CA ASN A 22 -9.77 10.08 -10.40
C ASN A 22 -9.12 9.46 -9.15
N HIS A 23 -7.87 9.81 -8.86
CA HIS A 23 -7.17 9.28 -7.69
C HIS A 23 -6.32 10.34 -7.00
N GLU A 24 -6.28 10.28 -5.68
CA GLU A 24 -5.44 11.13 -4.83
C GLU A 24 -4.23 10.31 -4.39
N VAL A 25 -3.03 10.88 -4.51
CA VAL A 25 -1.78 10.25 -4.10
C VAL A 25 -1.21 11.00 -2.90
N TYR A 26 -0.83 10.26 -1.86
CA TYR A 26 -0.23 10.80 -0.66
C TYR A 26 1.10 10.11 -0.38
N LYS A 27 2.14 10.89 -0.08
CA LYS A 27 3.42 10.39 0.40
C LYS A 27 3.51 10.56 1.91
N VAL A 28 3.97 9.52 2.59
CA VAL A 28 4.13 9.53 4.04
C VAL A 28 5.60 9.68 4.38
N THR A 29 5.86 10.58 5.33
CA THR A 29 7.17 10.78 5.93
C THR A 29 7.03 10.77 7.45
N LYS A 30 8.16 10.83 8.15
CA LYS A 30 8.22 11.03 9.61
C LYS A 30 7.45 12.29 10.09
N ASP A 31 7.44 13.34 9.27
CA ASP A 31 6.90 14.65 9.62
C ASP A 31 5.38 14.75 9.33
N GLY A 32 4.85 13.81 8.55
CA GLY A 32 3.43 13.74 8.22
C GLY A 32 3.14 13.18 6.84
N VAL A 33 1.90 13.37 6.41
CA VAL A 33 1.37 12.93 5.12
C VAL A 33 1.23 14.13 4.18
N TYR A 34 1.82 14.05 2.99
CA TYR A 34 1.79 15.10 1.98
C TYR A 34 1.03 14.63 0.75
N LYS A 35 0.03 15.41 0.31
CA LYS A 35 -0.66 15.16 -0.95
C LYS A 35 0.27 15.52 -2.11
N GLN A 36 0.50 14.58 -3.02
CA GLN A 36 1.28 14.84 -4.23
C GLN A 36 0.32 15.36 -5.31
N GLU A 37 0.49 16.63 -5.69
CA GLU A 37 -0.15 17.18 -6.88
C GLU A 37 0.42 16.43 -8.10
N VAL A 38 -0.46 15.85 -8.93
CA VAL A 38 -0.07 15.28 -10.23
C VAL A 38 0.08 16.43 -11.22
N THR A 39 0.96 17.38 -10.92
CA THR A 39 1.41 18.37 -11.88
C THR A 39 2.58 17.75 -12.64
N GLY A 40 2.41 17.57 -13.95
CA GLY A 40 3.56 17.36 -14.83
C GLY A 40 4.59 18.44 -14.50
N VAL A 41 5.85 18.01 -14.33
CA VAL A 41 6.96 18.87 -13.94
C VAL A 41 6.99 20.11 -14.83
N VAL A 42 6.60 21.26 -14.27
CA VAL A 42 6.94 22.57 -14.80
C VAL A 42 7.52 23.33 -13.61
N GLU A 43 8.80 23.11 -13.36
CA GLU A 43 9.55 24.01 -12.50
C GLU A 43 9.76 25.31 -13.31
N GLU A 44 9.17 26.42 -12.84
CA GLU A 44 9.50 27.75 -13.33
C GLU A 44 10.93 28.07 -12.89
N VAL A 45 11.88 28.00 -13.83
CA VAL A 45 13.26 28.41 -13.60
C VAL A 45 13.37 29.91 -13.85
N GLU A 46 13.83 30.65 -12.84
CA GLU A 46 14.08 32.09 -12.92
C GLU A 46 15.11 32.41 -14.03
N GLU A 47 14.83 33.45 -14.83
CA GLU A 47 15.61 33.89 -15.99
C GLU A 47 16.97 34.52 -15.60
N GLU A 48 17.95 33.75 -15.14
CA GLU A 48 19.34 34.24 -15.09
C GLU A 48 20.34 33.22 -15.68
N GLU A 49 20.99 33.66 -16.76
CA GLU A 49 22.04 33.02 -17.56
C GLU A 49 21.65 31.84 -18.49
N LEU A 50 21.06 32.18 -19.64
CA LEU A 50 20.99 31.31 -20.83
C LEU A 50 22.40 30.94 -21.33
N LYS A 51 22.97 29.86 -20.81
CA LYS A 51 23.89 29.03 -21.61
C LYS A 51 23.06 28.37 -22.70
N GLU A 52 23.62 28.18 -23.91
CA GLU A 52 22.99 27.38 -24.96
C GLU A 52 22.78 25.95 -24.43
N VAL A 53 21.61 25.70 -23.85
CA VAL A 53 21.20 24.37 -23.45
C VAL A 53 20.85 23.64 -24.72
N THR A 54 21.67 22.67 -25.10
CA THR A 54 21.38 21.85 -26.27
C THR A 54 20.19 20.95 -25.96
N THR A 55 19.41 20.59 -26.99
CA THR A 55 18.33 19.62 -26.84
C THR A 55 18.83 18.29 -26.25
N GLU A 56 20.06 17.91 -26.56
CA GLU A 56 20.72 16.72 -26.02
C GLU A 56 20.98 16.83 -24.51
N ASP A 57 21.38 18.01 -24.02
CA ASP A 57 21.55 18.24 -22.57
C ASP A 57 20.22 18.16 -21.81
N LEU A 58 19.13 18.64 -22.42
CA LEU A 58 17.76 18.52 -21.88
C LEU A 58 17.25 17.08 -21.88
N TYR A 59 17.57 16.30 -22.92
CA TYR A 59 17.22 14.88 -22.96
C TYR A 59 18.01 14.10 -21.91
N LYS A 60 19.30 14.40 -21.74
CA LYS A 60 20.17 13.66 -20.82
C LYS A 60 19.89 13.97 -19.34
N SER A 61 19.35 15.14 -19.02
CA SER A 61 18.97 15.52 -17.65
C SER A 61 17.59 15.01 -17.24
N ASN A 62 16.69 14.72 -18.20
CA ASN A 62 15.28 14.40 -17.93
C ASN A 62 14.85 12.99 -18.35
N VAL A 63 15.73 12.20 -18.97
CA VAL A 63 15.43 10.85 -19.42
C VAL A 63 16.30 9.85 -18.70
N ASP A 64 15.68 9.10 -17.79
CA ASP A 64 16.28 7.90 -17.19
C ASP A 64 16.04 6.70 -18.12
N ILE A 65 17.12 6.02 -18.51
CA ILE A 65 17.07 4.82 -19.33
C ILE A 65 17.30 3.61 -18.43
N PHE A 66 16.31 2.72 -18.37
CA PHE A 66 16.40 1.47 -17.63
C PHE A 66 16.38 0.28 -18.60
N ASP A 67 17.40 -0.58 -18.55
CA ASP A 67 17.38 -1.87 -19.24
C ASP A 67 16.68 -2.91 -18.36
N LEU A 68 15.51 -3.38 -18.79
CA LEU A 68 14.72 -4.34 -18.03
C LEU A 68 15.34 -5.74 -17.97
N ASN A 69 16.31 -6.06 -18.85
CA ASN A 69 16.99 -7.36 -18.81
C ASN A 69 17.87 -7.54 -17.58
N ASP A 70 18.34 -6.43 -16.98
CA ASP A 70 19.16 -6.45 -15.77
C ASP A 70 18.35 -6.73 -14.50
N TYR A 71 17.01 -6.63 -14.58
CA TYR A 71 16.10 -6.84 -13.46
C TYR A 71 15.50 -8.25 -13.52
N GLN A 72 16.26 -9.24 -13.06
CA GLN A 72 15.76 -10.62 -12.90
C GLN A 72 15.59 -10.98 -11.42
N GLY A 73 14.47 -11.63 -11.11
CA GLY A 73 14.22 -12.13 -9.77
C GLY A 73 15.22 -13.21 -9.35
N SER A 74 15.81 -13.05 -8.17
CA SER A 74 16.72 -14.03 -7.56
C SER A 74 16.06 -14.72 -6.37
N GLN A 75 16.44 -15.97 -6.10
CA GLN A 75 16.10 -16.64 -4.84
C GLN A 75 16.80 -15.99 -3.63
N GLU A 76 17.90 -15.28 -3.86
CA GLU A 76 18.69 -14.58 -2.83
C GLU A 76 18.47 -13.06 -2.85
N GLY A 77 17.26 -12.59 -3.18
CA GLY A 77 16.98 -11.16 -3.33
C GLY A 77 17.38 -10.29 -2.13
N ALA A 78 17.23 -10.82 -0.90
CA ALA A 78 17.64 -10.13 0.32
C ALA A 78 19.16 -9.82 0.37
N LYS A 79 19.99 -10.74 -0.14
CA LYS A 79 21.46 -10.55 -0.18
C LYS A 79 21.86 -9.63 -1.33
N ASN A 80 21.12 -9.70 -2.44
CA ASN A 80 21.35 -8.91 -3.64
C ASN A 80 20.89 -7.46 -3.50
N GLY A 81 20.07 -7.16 -2.49
CA GLY A 81 19.52 -5.83 -2.27
C GLY A 81 18.31 -5.53 -3.16
N ASP A 82 17.57 -6.56 -3.57
CA ASP A 82 16.40 -6.41 -4.43
C ASP A 82 15.34 -5.57 -3.71
N ILE A 83 14.73 -4.63 -4.44
CA ILE A 83 13.67 -3.77 -3.92
C ILE A 83 12.34 -4.50 -4.04
N LEU A 84 11.56 -4.51 -2.96
CA LEU A 84 10.23 -5.09 -2.91
C LEU A 84 9.16 -4.00 -2.90
N LEU A 85 8.14 -4.16 -3.74
CA LEU A 85 6.91 -3.37 -3.71
C LEU A 85 5.80 -4.17 -3.04
N PHE A 86 5.35 -3.71 -1.88
CA PHE A 86 4.26 -4.30 -1.10
C PHE A 86 2.97 -3.53 -1.33
N LEU A 87 1.95 -4.19 -1.88
CA LEU A 87 0.67 -3.58 -2.21
C LEU A 87 -0.43 -4.08 -1.27
N MET A 88 -1.15 -3.16 -0.62
CA MET A 88 -2.26 -3.51 0.28
C MET A 88 -3.54 -2.77 -0.12
N PRO A 89 -4.50 -3.47 -0.76
CA PRO A 89 -5.83 -2.90 -1.00
C PRO A 89 -6.65 -2.87 0.30
N LEU A 90 -7.33 -1.75 0.54
CA LEU A 90 -8.07 -1.49 1.77
C LEU A 90 -9.44 -0.89 1.46
N ARG A 91 -10.47 -1.42 2.14
CA ARG A 91 -11.84 -0.90 2.16
C ARG A 91 -12.49 -1.36 3.45
N ASN A 92 -13.08 -0.44 4.21
CA ASN A 92 -13.72 -0.73 5.49
C ASN A 92 -12.87 -1.61 6.42
N ALA A 93 -11.58 -1.30 6.48
CA ALA A 93 -10.55 -2.15 7.08
C ALA A 93 -10.07 -1.65 8.45
N GLU A 94 -10.60 -0.53 8.96
CA GLU A 94 -10.18 0.11 10.20
C GLU A 94 -9.91 -0.89 11.34
N HIS A 95 -10.86 -1.79 11.60
CA HIS A 95 -10.80 -2.77 12.68
C HIS A 95 -9.69 -3.82 12.52
N VAL A 96 -9.21 -4.10 11.30
CA VAL A 96 -8.12 -5.05 11.04
C VAL A 96 -6.76 -4.38 10.89
N LEU A 97 -6.70 -3.06 10.77
CA LEU A 97 -5.44 -2.32 10.59
C LEU A 97 -4.41 -2.58 11.70
N PRO A 98 -4.77 -2.63 13.02
CA PRO A 98 -3.81 -2.95 14.06
C PRO A 98 -3.04 -4.25 13.77
N MET A 99 -3.77 -5.30 13.41
CA MET A 99 -3.20 -6.61 13.10
C MET A 99 -2.35 -6.57 11.81
N ALA A 100 -2.83 -5.89 10.78
CA ALA A 100 -2.10 -5.73 9.52
C ALA A 100 -0.75 -5.03 9.73
N PHE A 101 -0.72 -3.94 10.49
CA PHE A 101 0.51 -3.19 10.78
C PHE A 101 1.46 -3.94 11.72
N TYR A 102 0.95 -4.72 12.68
CA TYR A 102 1.79 -5.62 13.47
C TYR A 102 2.53 -6.63 12.58
N ASN A 103 1.82 -7.22 11.62
CA ASN A 103 2.42 -8.17 10.67
C ASN A 103 3.41 -7.48 9.73
N LEU A 104 3.13 -6.24 9.34
CA LEU A 104 4.03 -5.45 8.52
C LEU A 104 5.36 -5.20 9.22
N MET A 105 5.34 -4.82 10.50
CA MET A 105 6.56 -4.65 11.31
C MET A 105 7.32 -5.97 11.54
N ASN A 106 6.63 -7.12 11.45
CA ASN A 106 7.23 -8.46 11.56
C ASN A 106 7.86 -8.97 10.25
N LEU A 107 7.86 -8.18 9.17
CA LEU A 107 8.50 -8.59 7.91
C LEU A 107 10.01 -8.72 8.09
N THR A 108 10.52 -9.95 8.02
CA THR A 108 11.95 -10.26 8.20
C THR A 108 12.88 -9.75 7.09
N TYR A 109 12.34 -9.16 6.02
CA TYR A 109 13.12 -8.54 4.96
C TYR A 109 13.58 -7.14 5.40
N ASP A 110 14.70 -6.62 4.86
CA ASP A 110 15.18 -5.30 5.25
C ASP A 110 14.16 -4.22 4.84
N HIS A 111 13.55 -3.54 5.83
CA HIS A 111 12.51 -2.53 5.60
C HIS A 111 12.99 -1.40 4.69
N ARG A 112 14.30 -1.11 4.66
CA ARG A 112 14.91 -0.08 3.79
C ARG A 112 14.86 -0.44 2.30
N LEU A 113 14.50 -1.68 1.97
CA LEU A 113 14.34 -2.18 0.61
C LEU A 113 12.87 -2.43 0.25
N ILE A 114 11.93 -2.07 1.13
CA ILE A 114 10.50 -2.33 0.92
C ILE A 114 9.78 -0.99 0.74
N ASP A 115 9.17 -0.82 -0.43
CA ASP A 115 8.21 0.24 -0.71
C ASP A 115 6.80 -0.28 -0.45
N ILE A 116 6.01 0.47 0.31
CA ILE A 116 4.62 0.12 0.61
C ILE A 116 3.70 1.05 -0.15
N ALA A 117 2.69 0.47 -0.81
CA ALA A 117 1.57 1.24 -1.33
C ALA A 117 0.23 0.71 -0.80
N PHE A 118 -0.51 1.57 -0.10
CA PHE A 118 -1.88 1.31 0.31
C PHE A 118 -2.84 1.81 -0.77
N LEU A 119 -3.79 0.97 -1.17
CA LEU A 119 -4.84 1.31 -2.13
C LEU A 119 -6.17 1.39 -1.39
N VAL A 120 -6.57 2.60 -0.99
CA VAL A 120 -7.77 2.84 -0.19
C VAL A 120 -8.95 3.18 -1.10
N SER A 121 -9.99 2.35 -1.05
CA SER A 121 -11.24 2.54 -1.81
C SER A 121 -12.22 3.49 -1.10
N ASP A 122 -13.37 3.70 -1.74
CA ASP A 122 -14.59 4.21 -1.12
C ASP A 122 -14.96 3.39 0.13
N CYS A 123 -14.83 4.02 1.29
CA CYS A 123 -15.25 3.45 2.56
C CYS A 123 -16.65 3.94 2.93
N SER A 124 -17.34 3.20 3.79
CA SER A 124 -18.65 3.60 4.31
C SER A 124 -18.56 4.93 5.06
N PRO A 125 -19.64 5.73 5.16
CA PRO A 125 -19.61 7.04 5.83
C PRO A 125 -19.19 7.00 7.31
N ASP A 126 -19.29 5.84 7.95
CA ASP A 126 -18.95 5.57 9.35
C ASP A 126 -17.54 4.97 9.54
N ASP A 127 -16.81 4.69 8.45
CA ASP A 127 -15.49 4.05 8.50
C ASP A 127 -14.35 5.07 8.41
N THR A 128 -13.30 4.86 9.22
CA THR A 128 -12.13 5.75 9.29
C THR A 128 -10.84 5.08 8.82
N THR A 129 -10.94 4.15 7.86
CA THR A 129 -9.78 3.42 7.33
C THR A 129 -8.70 4.36 6.81
N LEU A 130 -9.07 5.41 6.07
CA LEU A 130 -8.09 6.32 5.46
C LEU A 130 -7.30 7.09 6.54
N GLU A 131 -8.02 7.64 7.51
CA GLU A 131 -7.47 8.40 8.63
C GLU A 131 -6.55 7.52 9.46
N THR A 132 -6.98 6.30 9.77
CA THR A 132 -6.19 5.33 10.55
C THR A 132 -4.94 4.91 9.78
N VAL A 133 -5.02 4.69 8.47
CA VAL A 133 -3.83 4.40 7.64
C VAL A 133 -2.85 5.57 7.64
N PHE A 134 -3.32 6.82 7.54
CA PHE A 134 -2.44 7.99 7.67
C PHE A 134 -1.72 8.01 9.00
N GLU A 135 -2.46 7.85 10.09
CA GLU A 135 -1.90 7.92 11.43
C GLU A 135 -0.91 6.79 11.71
N TYR A 136 -1.27 5.56 11.35
CA TYR A 136 -0.39 4.40 11.54
C TYR A 136 0.82 4.43 10.62
N SER A 137 0.70 4.93 9.40
CA SER A 137 1.83 5.05 8.48
C SER A 137 2.85 6.07 8.96
N VAL A 138 2.42 7.20 9.53
CA VAL A 138 3.33 8.19 10.14
C VAL A 138 4.01 7.59 11.37
N ALA A 139 3.26 6.92 12.25
CA ALA A 139 3.84 6.24 13.41
C ALA A 139 4.80 5.11 13.02
N LEU A 140 4.54 4.42 11.90
CA LEU A 140 5.42 3.39 11.33
C LEU A 140 6.75 3.99 10.89
N GLN A 141 6.71 5.10 10.17
CA GLN A 141 7.92 5.82 9.73
C GLN A 141 8.70 6.45 10.89
N ASN A 142 8.03 6.77 12.00
CA ASN A 142 8.65 7.25 13.24
C ASN A 142 9.17 6.14 14.16
N GLY A 143 8.86 4.87 13.90
CA GLY A 143 9.20 3.75 14.78
C GLY A 143 8.46 3.75 16.13
N THR A 144 7.39 4.53 16.26
CA THR A 144 6.57 4.68 17.48
C THR A 144 5.26 3.90 17.43
N LEU A 145 4.94 3.29 16.28
CA LEU A 145 3.68 2.57 16.07
C LEU A 145 3.42 1.46 17.10
N VAL A 146 4.47 0.73 17.48
CA VAL A 146 4.37 -0.36 18.46
C VAL A 146 3.81 0.13 19.79
N ASP A 147 4.31 1.27 20.27
CA ASP A 147 3.92 1.83 21.57
C ASP A 147 2.48 2.35 21.49
N LYS A 148 2.11 2.94 20.35
CA LYS A 148 0.76 3.38 20.07
C LYS A 148 -0.25 2.22 20.07
N LEU A 149 0.04 1.14 19.34
CA LEU A 149 -0.86 -0.02 19.25
C LEU A 149 -1.02 -0.70 20.63
N LYS A 150 0.06 -0.81 21.41
CA LYS A 150 -0.01 -1.33 22.79
C LYS A 150 -0.91 -0.46 23.67
N HIS A 151 -0.76 0.86 23.58
CA HIS A 151 -1.59 1.79 24.35
C HIS A 151 -3.08 1.67 23.97
N GLU A 152 -3.39 1.54 22.68
CA GLU A 152 -4.76 1.31 22.21
C GLU A 152 -5.35 -0.02 22.71
N GLU A 153 -4.56 -1.09 22.72
CA GLU A 153 -4.98 -2.38 23.29
C GLU A 153 -5.23 -2.32 24.80
N GLU A 154 -4.38 -1.63 25.56
CA GLU A 154 -4.56 -1.42 27.00
C GLU A 154 -5.84 -0.65 27.30
N LEU A 155 -6.12 0.41 26.54
CA LEU A 155 -7.35 1.17 26.64
C LEU A 155 -8.58 0.29 26.35
N LYS A 156 -8.53 -0.50 25.26
CA LYS A 156 -9.60 -1.45 24.91
C LYS A 156 -9.83 -2.50 26.00
N ASN A 157 -8.76 -3.06 26.57
CA ASN A 157 -8.85 -4.07 27.63
C ASN A 157 -9.36 -3.50 28.97
N SER A 158 -9.08 -2.22 29.26
CA SER A 158 -9.53 -1.54 30.49
C SER A 158 -11.01 -1.16 30.44
N GLY A 159 -11.53 -0.86 29.25
CA GLY A 159 -12.96 -0.75 29.00
C GLY A 159 -13.57 -2.14 29.09
N ASN A 160 -14.24 -2.44 30.20
CA ASN A 160 -14.83 -3.75 30.54
C ASN A 160 -15.92 -4.27 29.57
N VAL A 161 -15.95 -3.80 28.32
CA VAL A 161 -16.91 -4.14 27.27
C VAL A 161 -16.33 -5.29 26.42
N ARG A 162 -16.50 -6.52 26.88
CA ARG A 162 -16.30 -7.70 26.02
C ARG A 162 -17.44 -7.77 25.01
N GLY A 163 -17.20 -7.29 23.80
CA GLY A 163 -18.15 -7.36 22.70
C GLY A 163 -18.42 -8.79 22.24
N THR A 164 -19.44 -8.98 21.40
CA THR A 164 -19.70 -10.26 20.71
C THR A 164 -18.53 -10.68 19.80
N SER A 165 -17.67 -9.73 19.40
CA SER A 165 -16.48 -9.97 18.59
C SER A 165 -15.46 -10.88 19.27
N ASP A 166 -15.37 -10.91 20.60
CA ASP A 166 -14.35 -11.70 21.31
C ASP A 166 -14.81 -13.11 21.67
N LEU A 167 -16.05 -13.47 21.31
CA LEU A 167 -16.65 -14.74 21.66
C LEU A 167 -15.85 -15.93 21.10
N TYR A 168 -15.21 -15.76 19.92
CA TYR A 168 -14.36 -16.78 19.32
C TYR A 168 -13.21 -17.21 20.25
N GLN A 169 -12.71 -16.30 21.11
CA GLN A 169 -11.59 -16.60 22.01
C GLN A 169 -11.95 -17.71 23.01
N SER A 170 -13.23 -17.85 23.36
CA SER A 170 -13.71 -18.94 24.23
C SER A 170 -13.79 -20.30 23.52
N TYR A 171 -13.80 -20.31 22.18
CA TYR A 171 -13.86 -21.52 21.36
C TYR A 171 -12.49 -21.91 20.79
N MET A 172 -11.46 -21.11 21.02
CA MET A 172 -10.09 -21.41 20.61
C MET A 172 -9.37 -22.25 21.65
N GLU A 173 -8.48 -23.13 21.18
CA GLU A 173 -7.60 -23.91 22.06
C GLU A 173 -6.71 -22.98 22.90
N PRO A 174 -6.61 -23.17 24.23
CA PRO A 174 -5.81 -22.31 25.10
C PRO A 174 -4.34 -22.21 24.68
N SER A 175 -3.76 -23.31 24.18
CA SER A 175 -2.38 -23.37 23.69
C SER A 175 -2.16 -22.52 22.43
N TYR A 176 -3.16 -22.42 21.55
CA TYR A 176 -3.11 -21.55 20.39
C TYR A 176 -3.11 -20.07 20.82
N ILE A 177 -4.01 -19.69 21.74
CA ILE A 177 -4.08 -18.33 22.28
C ILE A 177 -2.76 -17.93 22.96
N GLU A 178 -2.15 -18.85 23.71
CA GLU A 178 -0.85 -18.61 24.34
C GLU A 178 0.25 -18.41 23.30
N SER A 179 0.26 -19.21 22.23
CA SER A 179 1.23 -19.09 21.13
C SER A 179 1.11 -17.76 20.40
N VAL A 180 -0.11 -17.32 20.12
CA VAL A 180 -0.40 -16.00 19.52
C VAL A 180 0.07 -14.89 20.45
N LYS A 181 -0.31 -14.92 21.73
CA LYS A 181 0.14 -13.93 22.72
C LYS A 181 1.66 -13.87 22.81
N LYS A 182 2.32 -15.02 22.81
CA LYS A 182 3.79 -15.09 22.83
C LYS A 182 4.39 -14.43 21.60
N ALA A 183 3.86 -14.69 20.41
CA ALA A 183 4.34 -14.11 19.15
C ALA A 183 4.26 -12.57 19.15
N TYR A 184 3.21 -11.98 19.73
CA TYR A 184 3.03 -10.53 19.78
C TYR A 184 3.60 -9.85 21.04
N SER A 185 3.94 -10.61 22.09
CA SER A 185 4.36 -10.04 23.38
C SER A 185 5.69 -9.28 23.35
N ASN A 186 6.67 -9.73 22.56
CA ASN A 186 8.00 -9.11 22.52
C ASN A 186 8.71 -9.25 21.16
N PRO A 187 8.13 -8.69 20.09
CA PRO A 187 8.68 -8.83 18.73
C PRO A 187 10.10 -8.28 18.59
N GLU A 188 10.48 -7.26 19.37
CA GLU A 188 11.83 -6.66 19.36
C GLU A 188 12.94 -7.65 19.77
N SER A 189 12.62 -8.68 20.56
CA SER A 189 13.63 -9.66 20.98
C SER A 189 14.09 -10.61 19.87
N HIS A 190 13.28 -10.78 18.83
CA HIS A 190 13.56 -11.70 17.73
C HIS A 190 13.69 -10.99 16.38
N HIS A 191 13.32 -9.70 16.31
CA HIS A 191 13.34 -8.91 15.09
C HIS A 191 14.08 -7.57 15.32
N PRO A 192 15.39 -7.46 14.98
CA PRO A 192 16.17 -6.25 15.26
C PRO A 192 15.67 -5.02 14.48
N ASN A 193 15.06 -5.24 13.31
CA ASN A 193 14.56 -4.16 12.44
C ASN A 193 13.10 -3.80 12.71
N TYR A 194 12.52 -4.23 13.83
CA TYR A 194 11.08 -4.14 14.06
C TYR A 194 10.53 -2.70 14.03
N ARG A 195 11.35 -1.74 14.49
CA ARG A 195 11.05 -0.31 14.50
C ARG A 195 11.66 0.45 13.33
N THR A 196 12.38 -0.25 12.44
CA THR A 196 13.06 0.40 11.31
C THR A 196 12.02 0.90 10.32
N PRO A 197 12.12 2.17 9.86
CA PRO A 197 11.20 2.70 8.86
C PRO A 197 11.35 1.97 7.53
N PHE A 198 10.25 1.96 6.77
CA PHE A 198 10.22 1.42 5.41
C PHE A 198 10.83 2.42 4.42
N ARG A 199 11.36 1.91 3.30
CA ARG A 199 11.98 2.72 2.22
C ARG A 199 11.09 3.87 1.78
N SER A 200 9.83 3.57 1.52
CA SER A 200 8.80 4.55 1.24
C SER A 200 7.41 4.01 1.57
N VAL A 201 6.48 4.91 1.87
CA VAL A 201 5.07 4.59 2.05
C VAL A 201 4.24 5.58 1.25
N THR A 202 3.44 5.05 0.32
CA THR A 202 2.54 5.82 -0.54
C THR A 202 1.11 5.34 -0.32
N ILE A 203 0.15 6.26 -0.35
CA ILE A 203 -1.27 5.96 -0.18
C ILE A 203 -2.00 6.49 -1.40
N PHE A 204 -2.67 5.59 -2.09
CA PHE A 204 -3.54 5.88 -3.22
C PHE A 204 -4.98 5.80 -2.72
N LYS A 205 -5.70 6.91 -2.79
CA LYS A 205 -7.12 6.95 -2.52
C LYS A 205 -7.86 7.07 -3.85
N LYS A 206 -8.65 6.06 -4.18
CA LYS A 206 -9.36 5.99 -5.46
C LYS A 206 -10.63 5.17 -5.29
N ASP A 207 -11.72 5.59 -5.91
CA ASP A 207 -12.86 4.71 -6.09
C ASP A 207 -12.54 3.65 -7.17
N PHE A 208 -12.51 2.39 -6.75
CA PHE A 208 -12.27 1.25 -7.64
C PHE A 208 -13.57 0.71 -8.28
N GLY A 209 -14.71 1.35 -8.03
CA GLY A 209 -15.99 1.05 -8.69
C GLY A 209 -16.58 -0.29 -8.27
N GLN A 210 -16.20 -0.82 -7.11
CA GLN A 210 -16.80 -2.05 -6.61
C GLN A 210 -18.19 -1.76 -6.02
N VAL A 211 -19.20 -1.77 -6.89
CA VAL A 211 -20.60 -1.86 -6.49
C VAL A 211 -20.77 -3.11 -5.63
N ILE A 212 -21.22 -2.96 -4.38
CA ILE A 212 -21.56 -4.09 -3.52
C ILE A 212 -22.81 -4.74 -4.10
N GLY A 213 -22.58 -5.64 -5.05
CA GLY A 213 -23.55 -6.48 -5.75
C GLY A 213 -22.94 -7.86 -5.93
N GLN A 214 -22.61 -8.50 -4.81
CA GLN A 214 -22.25 -9.93 -4.78
C GLN A 214 -23.10 -10.62 -3.72
N GLY A 215 -24.41 -10.41 -3.78
CA GLY A 215 -25.33 -11.39 -3.23
C GLY A 215 -25.11 -12.72 -3.94
N PHE A 216 -25.22 -13.84 -3.21
CA PHE A 216 -25.18 -15.18 -3.79
C PHE A 216 -26.14 -15.35 -4.98
N SER A 217 -27.23 -14.57 -5.00
CA SER A 217 -28.21 -14.51 -6.09
C SER A 217 -27.65 -13.99 -7.41
N ASP A 218 -26.73 -13.01 -7.41
CA ASP A 218 -26.17 -12.42 -8.64
C ASP A 218 -25.13 -13.33 -9.32
N ARG A 219 -24.47 -14.20 -8.55
CA ARG A 219 -23.49 -15.15 -9.09
C ARG A 219 -24.12 -16.45 -9.62
N HIS A 220 -25.39 -16.69 -9.31
CA HIS A 220 -26.11 -17.94 -9.62
C HIS A 220 -27.45 -17.73 -10.33
N ALA A 221 -27.74 -16.55 -10.86
CA ALA A 221 -28.90 -16.38 -11.73
C ALA A 221 -28.64 -17.09 -13.07
N VAL A 222 -29.30 -18.23 -13.25
CA VAL A 222 -29.43 -18.99 -14.51
C VAL A 222 -30.78 -18.68 -15.13
#